data_AF-A0A961GDB7-F1
#
_entry.id   AF-A0A961GDB7-F1
#
_cell.length_a   1.000
_cell.length_b   1.000
_cell.length_c   1.000
_cell.angle_alpha   90.00
_cell.angle_beta   90.00
_cell.angle_gamma   90.00
#
_symmetry.space_group_name_H-M   'P 1'
#
loop_
_entity.id
_entity.type
_entity.pdbx_description
1 polymer ?
#
loop_
_entity_poly.entity_id
_entity_poly.type
_entity_poly.pdbx_seq_one_letter_code
_entity_poly.pdbx_strand_id
1 'polypeptide(L)'
;MGRRSRKGSGVFDINGWELVIIAVIAMLLIGPERLPGYVAKLRAWIRDLRSLAEGAKDQLREQMGPEFDDVDWKAYDPRQYDPRRIVREALFEDQEAGVARAAGSSGMPPAPAVYDPARPTPYDDDAT
;
A
#
# COMPACT_ATOMS: atom_id res chain seq x y z
N MET A 1 9.17 5.51 -37.45
CA MET A 1 8.88 6.39 -36.30
C MET A 1 9.15 5.65 -34.99
N GLY A 2 10.22 6.02 -34.26
CA GLY A 2 10.57 5.39 -32.98
C GLY A 2 9.85 6.04 -31.80
N ARG A 3 9.00 5.28 -31.10
CA ARG A 3 8.40 5.71 -29.82
C ARG A 3 9.42 5.47 -28.72
N ARG A 4 9.98 6.57 -28.18
CA ARG A 4 10.77 6.52 -26.94
C ARG A 4 9.84 6.23 -25.78
N SER A 5 10.02 5.05 -25.18
CA SER A 5 9.33 4.64 -23.97
C SER A 5 9.72 5.58 -22.83
N ARG A 6 8.76 6.35 -22.29
CA ARG A 6 8.94 7.07 -21.04
C ARG A 6 8.90 6.03 -19.92
N LYS A 7 10.05 5.74 -19.32
CA LYS A 7 10.12 4.99 -18.07
C LYS A 7 9.48 5.86 -16.98
N GLY A 8 8.34 5.42 -16.44
CA GLY A 8 7.74 6.05 -15.26
C GLY A 8 8.61 5.74 -14.05
N SER A 9 9.29 6.75 -13.51
CA SER A 9 10.01 6.64 -12.25
C SER A 9 9.01 6.74 -11.11
N GLY A 10 8.74 5.61 -10.44
CA GLY A 10 8.09 5.65 -9.14
C GLY A 10 8.99 6.37 -8.13
N VAL A 11 8.41 7.04 -7.14
CA VAL A 11 9.13 7.83 -6.12
C VAL A 11 10.12 7.02 -5.26
N PHE A 12 10.20 5.71 -5.44
CA PHE A 12 11.07 4.77 -4.71
C PHE A 12 12.07 4.02 -5.61
N ASP A 13 12.16 4.34 -6.90
CA ASP A 13 13.12 3.72 -7.84
C ASP A 13 14.52 4.38 -7.70
N ILE A 14 15.04 4.46 -6.47
CA ILE A 14 16.33 5.08 -6.17
C ILE A 14 17.41 4.00 -6.10
N ASN A 15 18.36 4.07 -7.03
CA ASN A 15 19.52 3.21 -7.08
C ASN A 15 20.58 3.65 -6.06
N GLY A 16 21.50 2.74 -5.69
CA GLY A 16 22.56 3.04 -4.71
C GLY A 16 23.42 4.27 -5.07
N TRP A 17 23.63 4.52 -6.37
CA TRP A 17 24.37 5.69 -6.84
C TRP A 17 23.57 7.01 -6.70
N GLU A 18 22.24 6.97 -6.89
CA GLU A 18 21.36 8.14 -6.72
C GLU A 18 21.30 8.57 -5.25
N LEU A 19 21.32 7.61 -4.31
CA LEU A 19 21.42 7.92 -2.86
C LEU A 19 22.71 8.67 -2.52
N VAL A 20 23.85 8.30 -3.11
CA VAL A 20 25.12 9.00 -2.90
C VAL A 20 25.04 10.44 -3.42
N ILE A 21 24.44 10.65 -4.60
CA ILE A 21 24.25 12.00 -5.15
C ILE A 21 23.35 12.83 -4.24
N ILE A 22 22.23 12.27 -3.76
CA ILE A 22 21.34 12.95 -2.82
C ILE A 22 22.09 13.32 -1.53
N ALA A 23 22.92 12.42 -1.01
CA ALA A 23 23.72 12.68 0.19
C ALA A 23 24.72 13.83 -0.05
N VAL A 24 25.41 13.86 -1.19
CA VAL A 24 26.34 14.95 -1.55
C VAL A 24 25.58 16.27 -1.68
N ILE A 25 24.43 16.29 -2.36
CA ILE A 25 23.58 17.47 -2.49
C ILE A 25 23.14 17.97 -1.11
N ALA A 26 22.62 17.08 -0.25
CA ALA A 26 22.24 17.42 1.11
C ALA A 26 23.42 17.99 1.93
N MET A 27 24.61 17.43 1.75
CA MET A 27 25.85 17.91 2.38
C MET A 27 26.24 19.31 1.90
N LEU A 28 26.01 19.64 0.63
CA LEU A 28 26.24 20.98 0.09
C LEU A 28 25.21 22.00 0.58
N LEU A 29 23.93 21.62 0.67
CA LEU A 29 22.85 22.51 1.13
C LEU A 29 22.98 22.86 2.61
N ILE A 30 23.25 21.86 3.45
CA ILE A 30 23.29 22.00 4.92
C ILE A 30 24.71 22.34 5.41
N GLY A 31 25.73 21.88 4.67
CA GLY A 31 27.14 21.94 5.03
C GLY A 31 27.64 20.62 5.65
N PRO A 32 28.82 20.12 5.23
CA PRO A 32 29.39 18.86 5.72
C PRO A 32 29.62 18.83 7.23
N GLU A 33 30.01 19.97 7.79
CA GLU A 33 30.31 20.13 9.21
C GLU A 33 29.05 20.08 10.10
N ARG A 34 27.88 20.43 9.56
CA ARG A 34 26.63 20.54 10.35
C ARG A 34 25.80 19.27 10.33
N LEU A 35 25.88 18.50 9.24
CA LEU A 35 25.18 17.22 9.07
C LEU A 35 25.38 16.21 10.23
N PRO A 36 26.62 15.90 10.67
CA PRO A 36 26.83 14.95 11.76
C PRO A 36 26.19 15.41 13.06
N GLY A 37 26.18 16.72 13.32
CA GLY A 37 25.49 17.32 14.46
C GLY A 37 23.97 17.11 14.42
N TYR A 38 23.34 17.25 13.24
CA TYR A 38 21.90 17.00 13.08
C TYR A 38 21.54 15.51 13.19
N VAL A 39 22.35 14.63 12.59
CA VAL A 39 22.17 13.18 12.72
C VAL A 39 22.29 12.73 14.18
N ALA A 40 23.24 13.29 14.92
CA ALA A 40 23.39 13.00 16.35
C ALA A 40 22.14 13.41 17.14
N LYS A 41 21.58 14.59 16.87
CA LYS A 41 20.32 15.05 17.51
C LYS A 41 19.13 14.17 17.16
N LEU A 42 18.97 13.82 15.89
CA LEU A 42 17.92 12.91 15.43
C LEU A 42 18.04 11.54 16.09
N ARG A 43 19.26 10.99 16.16
CA ARG A 43 19.51 9.71 16.86
C ARG A 43 19.14 9.80 18.34
N ALA A 44 19.50 10.88 19.01
CA ALA A 44 19.12 11.09 20.41
C ALA A 44 17.60 11.10 20.56
N TRP A 45 16.90 11.86 19.72
CA TRP A 45 15.43 11.90 19.70
C TRP A 45 14.79 10.53 19.46
N ILE A 46 15.30 9.76 18.49
CA ILE A 46 14.79 8.41 18.20
C ILE A 46 15.01 7.49 19.40
N ARG A 47 16.18 7.56 20.05
CA ARG A 47 16.48 6.75 21.24
C ARG A 47 15.55 7.12 22.40
N ASP A 48 15.31 8.40 22.61
CA ASP A 48 14.44 8.87 23.68
C ASP A 48 13.00 8.42 23.38
N LEU A 49 12.50 8.62 22.16
CA LEU A 49 11.19 8.12 21.72
C LEU A 49 11.06 6.61 21.91
N ARG A 50 12.12 5.85 21.59
CA ARG A 50 12.14 4.40 21.77
C ARG A 50 12.05 4.03 23.26
N SER A 51 12.79 4.72 24.13
CA SER A 51 12.73 4.51 25.58
C SER A 51 11.35 4.85 26.15
N LEU A 52 10.71 5.92 25.65
CA LEU A 52 9.34 6.28 26.03
C LEU A 52 8.34 5.22 25.59
N ALA A 53 8.47 4.72 24.35
CA ALA A 53 7.61 3.67 23.81
C ALA A 53 7.77 2.35 24.57
N GLU A 54 8.99 1.98 24.94
CA GLU A 54 9.27 0.79 25.75
C GLU A 54 8.66 0.93 27.16
N GLY A 55 8.84 2.07 27.82
CA GLY A 55 8.23 2.33 29.13
C GLY A 55 6.71 2.35 29.10
N ALA A 56 6.10 2.87 28.03
CA ALA A 56 4.65 2.80 27.82
C ALA A 56 4.19 1.36 27.57
N LYS A 57 4.91 0.58 26.74
CA LYS A 57 4.63 -0.83 26.49
C LYS A 57 4.70 -1.65 27.79
N ASP A 58 5.69 -1.40 28.65
CA ASP A 58 5.84 -2.07 29.93
C ASP A 58 4.68 -1.74 30.88
N GLN A 59 4.28 -0.46 30.98
CA GLN A 59 3.13 -0.04 31.79
C GLN A 59 1.80 -0.62 31.29
N LEU A 60 1.63 -0.76 29.98
CA LEU A 60 0.45 -1.40 29.38
C LEU A 60 0.45 -2.91 29.64
N ARG A 61 1.61 -3.57 29.56
CA ARG A 61 1.77 -4.99 29.89
C ARG A 61 1.47 -5.28 31.37
N GLU A 62 1.84 -4.37 32.26
CA GLU A 62 1.61 -4.51 33.70
C GLU A 62 0.14 -4.28 34.10
N GLN A 63 -0.57 -3.39 33.40
CA GLN A 63 -1.98 -3.09 33.68
C GLN A 63 -2.97 -4.03 32.99
N MET A 64 -2.67 -4.51 31.78
CA MET A 64 -3.54 -5.44 31.04
C MET A 64 -3.20 -6.92 31.29
N GLY A 65 -2.09 -7.21 31.96
CA GLY A 65 -1.61 -8.58 32.13
C GLY A 65 -1.14 -9.21 30.82
N PRO A 66 -0.86 -10.52 30.80
CA PRO A 66 -0.30 -11.23 29.65
C PRO A 66 -1.13 -11.15 28.35
N GLU A 67 -2.38 -10.68 28.39
CA GLU A 67 -3.22 -10.46 27.20
C GLU A 67 -2.71 -9.36 26.25
N PHE A 68 -1.74 -8.51 26.66
CA PHE A 68 -1.14 -7.53 25.74
C PHE A 68 -0.17 -8.15 24.72
N ASP A 69 0.41 -9.33 25.02
CA ASP A 69 1.24 -10.08 24.05
C ASP A 69 0.38 -10.72 22.94
N ASP A 70 -0.93 -10.89 23.17
CA ASP A 70 -1.91 -11.38 22.19
C ASP A 70 -2.51 -10.27 21.31
N VAL A 71 -2.14 -9.00 21.54
CA VAL A 71 -2.44 -7.93 20.59
C VAL A 71 -1.68 -8.25 19.30
N ASP A 72 -2.44 -8.67 18.29
CA ASP A 72 -1.95 -9.19 17.03
C ASP A 72 -1.30 -8.11 16.15
N TRP A 73 -0.09 -7.69 16.53
CA TRP A 73 0.78 -6.86 15.69
C TRP A 73 1.20 -7.59 14.41
N LYS A 74 1.03 -8.92 14.37
CA LYS A 74 1.31 -9.80 13.25
C LYS A 74 0.20 -9.74 12.19
N ALA A 75 -1.05 -9.47 12.58
CA ALA A 75 -2.15 -9.18 11.67
C ALA A 75 -1.95 -7.88 10.88
N TYR A 76 -1.11 -6.96 11.39
CA TYR A 76 -0.71 -5.73 10.69
C TYR A 76 0.63 -5.86 9.96
N ASP A 77 1.25 -7.04 9.91
CA ASP A 77 2.49 -7.27 9.14
C ASP A 77 2.18 -7.20 7.63
N PRO A 78 2.71 -6.19 6.89
CA PRO A 78 2.40 -5.98 5.47
C PRO A 78 2.79 -7.14 4.55
N ARG A 79 3.60 -8.08 5.06
CA ARG A 79 4.07 -9.26 4.31
C ARG A 79 3.11 -10.45 4.43
N GLN A 80 2.20 -10.41 5.41
CA GLN A 80 1.17 -11.45 5.63
C GLN A 80 -0.13 -11.16 4.86
N TYR A 81 -0.20 -10.04 4.13
CA TYR A 81 -1.18 -9.81 3.07
C TYR A 81 -0.86 -10.75 1.89
N ASP A 82 -1.12 -12.04 2.05
CA ASP A 82 -0.84 -13.05 1.02
C ASP A 82 -1.85 -12.87 -0.15
N PRO A 83 -1.41 -12.35 -1.31
CA PRO A 83 -2.30 -12.10 -2.44
C PRO A 83 -2.96 -13.40 -2.94
N ARG A 84 -2.37 -14.57 -2.64
CA ARG A 84 -2.93 -15.87 -3.01
C ARG A 84 -4.23 -16.16 -2.26
N ARG A 85 -4.41 -15.65 -1.03
CA ARG A 85 -5.67 -15.80 -0.30
C ARG A 85 -6.80 -15.06 -1.00
N ILE A 86 -6.56 -13.83 -1.42
CA ILE A 86 -7.53 -12.99 -2.13
C ILE A 86 -7.88 -13.61 -3.49
N VAL A 87 -6.88 -14.09 -4.24
CA VAL A 87 -7.12 -14.77 -5.53
C VAL A 87 -7.90 -16.07 -5.34
N ARG A 88 -7.57 -16.85 -4.31
CA ARG A 88 -8.26 -18.11 -4.03
C ARG A 88 -9.70 -17.88 -3.60
N GLU A 89 -9.94 -16.88 -2.77
CA GLU A 89 -11.28 -16.46 -2.33
C GLU A 89 -12.10 -15.98 -3.54
N ALA A 90 -11.53 -15.15 -4.43
CA ALA A 90 -12.17 -14.75 -5.67
C ALA A 90 -12.46 -15.94 -6.61
N LEU A 91 -11.54 -16.90 -6.74
CA LEU A 91 -11.75 -18.10 -7.57
C LEU A 91 -12.80 -19.05 -7.00
N PHE A 92 -12.93 -19.15 -5.67
CA PHE A 92 -13.95 -19.98 -5.04
C PHE A 92 -15.32 -19.29 -5.06
N GLU A 93 -15.39 -17.97 -4.91
CA GLU A 93 -16.61 -17.17 -5.08
C GLU A 93 -17.10 -17.21 -6.54
N ASP A 94 -16.17 -17.15 -7.52
CA ASP A 94 -16.47 -17.40 -8.93
C ASP A 94 -16.89 -18.86 -9.21
N GLN A 95 -16.42 -19.84 -8.42
CA GLN A 95 -16.82 -21.24 -8.57
C GLN A 95 -18.20 -21.49 -7.99
N GLU A 96 -18.56 -20.90 -6.85
CA GLU A 96 -19.93 -20.97 -6.31
C GLU A 96 -20.92 -20.20 -7.19
N ALA A 97 -20.55 -19.00 -7.66
CA ALA A 97 -21.32 -18.26 -8.65
C ALA A 97 -21.37 -18.98 -10.01
N GLY A 98 -20.32 -19.72 -10.34
CA GLY A 98 -20.19 -20.54 -11.54
C GLY A 98 -21.03 -21.81 -11.49
N VAL A 99 -21.15 -22.46 -10.33
CA VAL A 99 -22.04 -23.62 -10.10
C VAL A 99 -23.50 -23.16 -10.07
N ALA A 100 -23.80 -22.00 -9.46
CA ALA A 100 -25.13 -21.38 -9.52
C ALA A 100 -25.51 -20.96 -10.96
N ARG A 101 -24.57 -20.43 -11.75
CA ARG A 101 -24.77 -20.12 -13.19
C ARG A 101 -24.85 -21.36 -14.07
N ALA A 102 -24.07 -22.40 -13.80
CA ALA A 102 -24.07 -23.65 -14.57
C ALA A 102 -25.33 -24.49 -14.31
N ALA A 103 -25.90 -24.41 -13.10
CA ALA A 103 -27.21 -24.99 -12.80
C ALA A 103 -28.39 -24.19 -13.38
N GLY A 104 -28.17 -22.94 -13.81
CA GLY A 104 -29.23 -22.01 -14.21
C GLY A 104 -29.15 -21.42 -15.63
N SER A 105 -28.09 -21.66 -16.42
CA SER A 105 -27.96 -20.98 -17.71
C SER A 105 -27.19 -21.77 -18.77
N SER A 106 -27.95 -22.40 -19.66
CA SER A 106 -27.62 -22.38 -21.08
C SER A 106 -27.78 -20.95 -21.60
N GLY A 107 -26.72 -20.13 -21.51
CA GLY A 107 -26.79 -18.73 -21.93
C GLY A 107 -25.42 -18.07 -22.04
N MET A 108 -24.95 -17.88 -23.27
CA MET A 108 -23.81 -17.02 -23.61
C MET A 108 -23.99 -15.62 -22.99
N PRO A 109 -23.00 -15.04 -22.30
CA PRO A 109 -23.11 -13.67 -21.80
C PRO A 109 -23.12 -12.66 -22.97
N PRO A 110 -23.93 -11.58 -22.90
CA PRO A 110 -23.90 -10.55 -23.93
C PRO A 110 -22.55 -9.83 -23.91
N ALA A 111 -21.99 -9.61 -25.11
CA ALA A 111 -20.77 -8.83 -25.28
C ALA A 111 -20.95 -7.40 -24.73
N PRO A 112 -19.88 -6.77 -24.18
CA PRO A 112 -19.98 -5.43 -23.63
C PRO A 112 -20.42 -4.44 -24.71
N ALA A 113 -21.46 -3.65 -24.41
CA ALA A 113 -21.98 -2.64 -25.31
C ALA A 113 -20.91 -1.57 -25.56
N VAL A 114 -20.49 -1.41 -26.81
CA VAL A 114 -19.57 -0.36 -27.24
C VAL A 114 -20.31 0.98 -27.18
N TYR A 115 -19.75 1.95 -26.46
CA TYR A 115 -20.30 3.31 -26.38
C TYR A 115 -20.27 3.97 -27.77
N ASP A 116 -21.45 4.32 -28.29
CA ASP A 116 -21.62 5.04 -29.55
C ASP A 116 -21.89 6.53 -29.25
N PRO A 117 -20.91 7.43 -29.50
CA PRO A 117 -21.04 8.85 -29.18
C PRO A 117 -22.03 9.58 -30.10
N ALA A 118 -22.52 8.94 -31.17
CA ALA A 118 -23.53 9.51 -32.05
C ALA A 118 -24.96 9.30 -31.52
N ARG A 119 -25.15 8.51 -30.46
CA ARG A 119 -26.46 8.29 -29.86
C ARG A 119 -26.73 9.36 -28.79
N PRO A 120 -27.87 10.08 -28.84
CA PRO A 120 -28.25 10.97 -27.76
C PRO A 120 -28.44 10.16 -26.48
N THR A 121 -27.89 10.67 -25.38
CA THR A 121 -28.09 10.07 -24.06
C THR A 121 -29.58 10.05 -23.73
N PRO A 122 -30.16 8.91 -23.31
CA PRO A 122 -31.56 8.85 -22.89
C PRO A 122 -31.82 9.86 -21.78
N TYR A 123 -32.93 10.59 -21.88
CA TYR A 123 -33.39 11.50 -20.84
C TYR A 123 -33.90 10.67 -19.66
N ASP A 124 -33.51 11.05 -18.44
CA ASP A 124 -33.88 10.37 -17.20
C ASP A 124 -35.00 11.17 -16.51
N ASP A 125 -36.22 10.64 -16.54
CA ASP A 125 -37.42 11.31 -16.05
C ASP A 125 -37.56 11.27 -14.51
N ASP A 126 -36.71 10.53 -13.81
CA ASP A 126 -36.74 10.39 -12.34
C ASP A 126 -35.92 11.47 -11.60
N ALA A 127 -35.28 12.39 -12.33
CA ALA A 127 -34.58 13.53 -11.75
C ALA A 127 -35.52 14.74 -11.54
N THR A 128 -36.23 14.79 -10.41
CA THR A 128 -36.98 15.97 -9.92
C THR A 128 -36.68 16.24 -8.45
#